data_AF-A0AB74UNY4-F1
#
_entry.id   AF-A0AB74UNY4-F1
#
_cell.length_a   1.000
_cell.length_b   1.000
_cell.length_c   1.000
_cell.angle_alpha   90.00
_cell.angle_beta   90.00
_cell.angle_gamma   90.00
#
_symmetry.space_group_name_H-M   'P 1'
#
loop_
_entity.id
_entity.type
_entity.pdbx_description
1 polymer ?
#
loop_
_entity_poly.entity_id
_entity_poly.type
_entity_poly.pdbx_seq_one_letter_code
_entity_poly.pdbx_strand_id
1 'polypeptide(L)'
;MSKDVKDYEEPFGWQQFSEGRARFVGGIRGGDECRHEVYALEFQGRVIYGEIAHAFLPNDNDYNIEVVSFGYGMEENVGNPHPRARGAYTEGELDIIRSLIVRLIRAGHTFEERPLLLMETAKSHFMGKIIFRDAWTNLRQEAVS
;
A
#
# COMPACT_ATOMS: atom_id res chain seq x y z
N MET A 1 -19.78 -6.56 35.82
CA MET A 1 -20.09 -5.50 34.83
C MET A 1 -19.19 -5.74 33.62
N SER A 2 -19.72 -6.42 32.61
CA SER A 2 -19.07 -6.59 31.31
C SER A 2 -18.92 -5.20 30.70
N LYS A 3 -17.69 -4.77 30.38
CA LYS A 3 -17.51 -3.64 29.47
C LYS A 3 -17.80 -4.20 28.08
N ASP A 4 -18.90 -3.77 27.48
CA ASP A 4 -19.15 -3.95 26.07
C ASP A 4 -18.00 -3.28 25.31
N VAL A 5 -16.97 -4.07 24.98
CA VAL A 5 -15.99 -3.71 23.97
C VAL A 5 -16.78 -3.78 22.68
N LYS A 6 -17.19 -2.62 22.17
CA LYS A 6 -17.56 -2.53 20.75
C LYS A 6 -16.32 -2.97 19.99
N ASP A 7 -16.38 -4.15 19.37
CA ASP A 7 -15.49 -4.53 18.27
C ASP A 7 -15.72 -3.49 17.17
N TYR A 8 -14.95 -2.40 17.23
CA TYR A 8 -14.81 -1.53 16.06
C TYR A 8 -13.98 -2.34 15.08
N GLU A 9 -14.64 -2.95 14.09
CA GLU A 9 -13.91 -3.40 12.90
C GLU A 9 -13.15 -2.20 12.37
N GLU A 10 -11.83 -2.31 12.29
CA GLU A 10 -11.03 -1.27 11.63
C GLU A 10 -11.57 -1.14 10.20
N PRO A 11 -11.91 0.08 9.74
CA PRO A 11 -12.57 0.29 8.43
C PRO A 11 -11.72 -0.25 7.26
N PHE A 12 -10.43 -0.51 7.52
CA PHE A 12 -9.49 -1.11 6.59
C PHE A 12 -8.87 -2.40 7.14
N GLY A 13 -9.69 -3.31 7.66
CA GLY A 13 -9.25 -4.64 8.10
C GLY A 13 -8.51 -5.45 7.00
N TRP A 14 -7.87 -6.54 7.41
CA TRP A 14 -7.15 -7.44 6.50
C TRP A 14 -8.07 -8.07 5.46
N GLN A 15 -7.76 -7.86 4.19
CA GLN A 15 -8.39 -8.49 3.05
C GLN A 15 -7.63 -9.76 2.66
N GLN A 16 -8.36 -10.87 2.49
CA GLN A 16 -7.79 -12.15 2.07
C GLN A 16 -7.84 -12.31 0.55
N PHE A 17 -6.69 -12.64 -0.03
CA PHE A 17 -6.53 -13.03 -1.44
C PHE A 17 -5.91 -14.43 -1.55
N SER A 18 -5.87 -14.99 -2.75
CA SER A 18 -5.25 -16.31 -2.99
C SER A 18 -3.77 -16.36 -2.61
N GLU A 19 -3.06 -15.25 -2.78
CA GLU A 19 -1.61 -15.15 -2.63
C GLU A 19 -1.17 -14.66 -1.23
N GLY A 20 -2.12 -14.26 -0.38
CA GLY A 20 -1.83 -13.65 0.92
C GLY A 20 -2.89 -12.66 1.38
N ARG A 21 -2.56 -11.85 2.38
CA ARG A 21 -3.45 -10.81 2.91
C ARG A 21 -2.85 -9.43 2.75
N ALA A 22 -3.71 -8.43 2.57
CA ALA A 22 -3.31 -7.04 2.46
C ALA A 22 -4.33 -6.13 3.15
N ARG A 23 -3.91 -4.96 3.61
CA ARG A 23 -4.80 -3.94 4.16
C ARG A 23 -4.32 -2.53 3.88
N PHE A 24 -5.23 -1.56 3.90
CA PHE A 24 -4.83 -0.17 4.10
C PHE A 24 -4.57 0.06 5.58
N VAL A 25 -3.56 0.85 5.89
CA VAL A 25 -3.24 1.28 7.26
C VAL A 25 -3.79 2.69 7.50
N GLY A 26 -3.81 3.51 6.44
CA GLY A 26 -4.27 4.88 6.48
C GLY A 26 -3.13 5.88 6.41
N GLY A 27 -3.46 7.15 6.68
CA GLY A 27 -2.49 8.24 6.65
C GLY A 27 -1.65 8.30 7.92
N ILE A 28 -0.34 8.11 7.81
CA ILE A 28 0.62 8.28 8.91
C ILE A 28 1.49 9.51 8.67
N ARG A 29 2.13 10.03 9.72
CA ARG A 29 3.21 11.02 9.57
C ARG A 29 4.55 10.29 9.55
N GLY A 30 5.30 10.46 8.46
CA GLY A 30 6.64 9.90 8.31
C GLY A 30 7.67 10.69 9.12
N GLY A 31 8.91 10.20 9.11
CA GLY A 31 10.04 10.92 9.73
C GLY A 31 10.36 12.27 9.06
N ASP A 32 9.81 12.54 7.87
CA ASP A 32 9.86 13.82 7.17
C ASP A 32 8.70 14.77 7.53
N GLU A 33 7.84 14.36 8.48
CA GLU A 33 6.61 15.04 8.92
C GLU A 33 5.51 15.17 7.85
N CYS A 34 5.69 14.57 6.66
CA CYS A 34 4.69 14.49 5.62
C CYS A 34 3.68 13.38 5.92
N ARG A 35 2.47 13.55 5.37
CA ARG A 35 1.45 12.52 5.41
C ARG A 35 1.73 11.49 4.32
N HIS A 36 1.89 10.22 4.70
CA HIS A 36 2.01 9.09 3.79
C HIS A 36 0.76 8.21 3.88
N GLU A 37 0.20 7.83 2.74
CA GLU A 37 -0.89 6.84 2.71
C GLU A 37 -0.28 5.44 2.67
N VAL A 38 -0.50 4.69 3.74
CA VAL A 38 0.20 3.44 3.99
C VAL A 38 -0.70 2.24 3.76
N TYR A 39 -0.10 1.19 3.21
CA TYR A 39 -0.69 -0.14 3.13
C TYR A 39 0.27 -1.17 3.73
N ALA A 40 -0.28 -2.33 4.08
CA ALA A 40 0.47 -3.45 4.62
C ALA A 40 0.11 -4.75 3.89
N LEU A 41 1.12 -5.60 3.69
CA LEU A 41 0.96 -6.97 3.20
C LEU A 41 1.44 -7.93 4.28
N GLU A 42 0.77 -9.08 4.40
CA GLU A 42 1.36 -10.25 5.05
C GLU A 42 2.05 -11.11 3.99
N PHE A 43 3.37 -11.17 4.05
CA PHE A 43 4.19 -11.92 3.09
C PHE A 43 5.23 -12.75 3.85
N GLN A 44 5.28 -14.06 3.56
CA GLN A 44 6.18 -15.02 4.23
C GLN A 44 6.12 -14.94 5.77
N GLY A 45 4.93 -14.77 6.33
CA GLY A 45 4.71 -14.71 7.79
C GLY A 45 5.15 -13.40 8.46
N ARG A 46 5.40 -12.35 7.67
CA ARG A 46 5.80 -11.02 8.16
C ARG A 46 4.86 -9.96 7.61
N VAL A 47 4.57 -8.95 8.42
CA VAL A 47 3.89 -7.74 7.97
C VAL A 47 4.92 -6.80 7.36
N ILE A 48 4.66 -6.36 6.14
CA ILE A 48 5.54 -5.48 5.37
C ILE A 48 4.73 -4.30 4.86
N TYR A 49 5.27 -3.09 5.06
CA TYR A 49 4.59 -1.84 4.79
C TYR A 49 5.09 -1.21 3.48
N GLY A 50 4.22 -0.43 2.87
CA GLY A 50 4.51 0.39 1.71
C GLY A 50 3.64 1.64 1.66
N GLU A 51 3.95 2.49 0.70
CA GLU A 51 3.34 3.79 0.47
C GLU A 51 2.68 3.83 -0.90
N ILE A 52 1.49 4.43 -0.94
CA ILE A 52 0.77 4.77 -2.16
C ILE A 52 0.47 6.26 -2.19
N ALA A 53 0.32 6.81 -3.39
CA ALA A 53 -0.02 8.20 -3.59
C ALA A 53 -0.91 8.38 -4.83
N HIS A 54 -1.53 9.56 -4.94
CA HIS A 54 -2.15 9.98 -6.18
C HIS A 54 -1.10 10.29 -7.24
N ALA A 55 -1.32 9.78 -8.45
CA ALA A 55 -0.67 10.24 -9.67
C ALA A 55 -1.69 11.01 -10.51
N PHE A 56 -1.77 12.33 -10.28
CA PHE A 56 -2.70 13.20 -11.00
C PHE A 56 -2.38 13.26 -12.50
N LEU A 57 -3.44 13.26 -13.30
CA LEU A 57 -3.36 13.50 -14.74
C LEU A 57 -3.20 15.02 -15.00
N PRO A 58 -2.81 15.44 -16.22
CA PRO A 58 -2.62 16.86 -16.56
C PRO A 58 -3.85 17.76 -16.39
N ASN A 59 -5.03 17.20 -16.11
CA ASN A 59 -6.23 17.96 -15.81
C ASN A 59 -6.38 18.31 -14.31
N ASP A 60 -5.38 17.95 -13.50
CA ASP A 60 -5.27 18.19 -12.05
C ASP A 60 -6.45 17.70 -11.21
N ASN A 61 -7.23 16.79 -11.77
CA ASN A 61 -8.53 16.39 -11.24
C ASN A 61 -8.63 14.88 -11.18
N ASP A 62 -8.41 14.22 -12.32
CA ASP A 62 -8.41 12.78 -12.39
C ASP A 62 -7.06 12.22 -11.95
N TYR A 63 -7.07 11.04 -11.35
CA TYR A 63 -5.87 10.44 -10.80
C TYR A 63 -5.77 8.95 -11.10
N ASN A 64 -4.53 8.48 -11.11
CA ASN A 64 -4.18 7.08 -10.94
C ASN A 64 -3.61 6.87 -9.53
N ILE A 65 -3.35 5.62 -9.16
CA ILE A 65 -2.60 5.31 -7.94
C ILE A 65 -1.17 4.96 -8.30
N GLU A 66 -0.22 5.57 -7.61
CA GLU A 66 1.18 5.21 -7.67
C GLU A 66 1.57 4.44 -6.41
N VAL A 67 2.26 3.31 -6.60
CA VAL A 67 3.00 2.62 -5.54
C VAL A 67 4.36 3.28 -5.44
N VAL A 68 4.52 4.08 -4.38
CA VAL A 68 5.69 4.92 -4.15
C VAL A 68 6.85 4.10 -3.62
N SER A 69 6.58 3.29 -2.60
CA SER A 69 7.61 2.52 -1.92
C SER A 69 7.03 1.26 -1.25
N PHE A 70 7.84 0.22 -1.09
CA PHE A 70 7.48 -1.02 -0.39
C PHE A 70 8.71 -1.67 0.22
N GLY A 71 8.51 -2.39 1.34
CA GLY A 71 9.51 -3.27 1.92
C GLY A 71 9.90 -2.92 3.35
N TYR A 72 9.19 -1.99 3.99
CA TYR A 72 9.50 -1.58 5.35
C TYR A 72 8.98 -2.62 6.34
N GLY A 73 9.84 -3.06 7.27
CA GLY A 73 9.43 -4.01 8.32
C GLY A 73 8.67 -3.37 9.49
N MET A 74 8.59 -2.04 9.51
CA MET A 74 7.89 -1.24 10.52
C MET A 74 7.18 -0.09 9.81
N GLU A 75 5.99 0.26 10.29
CA GLU A 75 5.12 1.29 9.71
C GLU A 75 5.80 2.67 9.75
N GLU A 76 6.49 2.98 10.85
CA GLU A 76 7.15 4.27 11.10
C GLU A 76 8.36 4.52 10.17
N ASN A 77 8.82 3.48 9.46
CA ASN A 77 9.92 3.61 8.50
C ASN A 77 9.45 3.96 7.10
N VAL A 78 8.14 3.98 6.82
CA VAL A 78 7.62 4.36 5.51
C VAL A 78 8.05 5.79 5.17
N GLY A 79 8.49 5.99 3.93
CA GLY A 79 9.07 7.26 3.46
C GLY A 79 10.58 7.40 3.72
N ASN A 80 11.20 6.52 4.53
CA ASN A 80 12.65 6.56 4.74
C ASN A 80 13.39 6.26 3.41
N PRO A 81 14.22 7.19 2.90
CA PRO A 81 14.89 7.04 1.61
C PRO A 81 16.09 6.09 1.65
N HIS A 82 16.57 5.72 2.85
CA HIS A 82 17.76 4.89 2.98
C HIS A 82 17.50 3.47 2.43
N PRO A 83 18.28 2.96 1.46
CA PRO A 83 17.97 1.68 0.81
C PRO A 83 17.84 0.49 1.76
N ARG A 84 18.62 0.47 2.86
CA ARG A 84 18.56 -0.58 3.89
C ARG A 84 17.31 -0.54 4.79
N ALA A 85 16.48 0.50 4.70
CA ALA A 85 15.20 0.56 5.41
C ALA A 85 14.16 -0.40 4.80
N ARG A 86 14.38 -0.84 3.56
CA ARG A 86 13.50 -1.75 2.82
C ARG A 86 14.16 -3.11 2.62
N GLY A 87 13.35 -4.17 2.71
CA GLY A 87 13.73 -5.52 2.30
C GLY A 87 14.05 -5.60 0.81
N ALA A 88 14.70 -6.70 0.40
CA ALA A 88 15.00 -7.01 -0.99
C ALA A 88 14.37 -8.35 -1.37
N TYR A 89 13.79 -8.41 -2.57
CA TYR A 89 12.93 -9.50 -3.03
C TYR A 89 13.38 -10.02 -4.39
N THR A 90 13.18 -11.31 -4.69
CA THR A 90 13.38 -11.86 -6.04
C THR A 90 12.24 -11.43 -6.98
N GLU A 91 12.41 -11.59 -8.29
CA GLU A 91 11.35 -11.27 -9.25
C GLU A 91 10.06 -12.08 -9.00
N GLY A 92 10.18 -13.38 -8.68
CA GLY A 92 9.01 -14.20 -8.36
C GLY A 92 8.28 -13.74 -7.09
N GLU A 93 9.01 -13.26 -6.08
CA GLU A 93 8.41 -12.64 -4.90
C GLU A 93 7.72 -11.32 -5.27
N LEU A 94 8.35 -10.51 -6.13
CA LEU A 94 7.79 -9.24 -6.60
C LEU A 94 6.51 -9.42 -7.41
N ASP A 95 6.37 -10.48 -8.20
CA ASP A 95 5.11 -10.77 -8.92
C ASP A 95 3.95 -11.00 -7.96
N ILE A 96 4.17 -11.75 -6.89
CA ILE A 96 3.18 -11.98 -5.84
C ILE A 96 2.83 -10.66 -5.13
N ILE A 97 3.85 -9.89 -4.74
CA ILE A 97 3.70 -8.61 -4.05
C ILE A 97 2.90 -7.63 -4.94
N ARG A 98 3.25 -7.50 -6.22
CA ARG A 98 2.53 -6.66 -7.19
C ARG A 98 1.07 -7.09 -7.30
N SER A 99 0.79 -8.39 -7.40
CA SER A 99 -0.56 -8.94 -7.44
C SER A 99 -1.37 -8.53 -6.21
N LEU A 100 -0.81 -8.71 -5.00
CA LEU A 100 -1.46 -8.33 -3.75
C LEU A 100 -1.77 -6.84 -3.67
N ILE A 101 -0.82 -5.98 -4.05
CA ILE A 101 -1.02 -4.52 -4.04
C ILE A 101 -2.13 -4.11 -5.01
N VAL A 102 -2.09 -4.63 -6.24
CA VAL A 102 -3.10 -4.34 -7.26
C VAL A 102 -4.48 -4.79 -6.81
N ARG A 103 -4.59 -5.98 -6.22
CA ARG A 103 -5.86 -6.50 -5.70
C ARG A 103 -6.38 -5.67 -4.53
N LEU A 104 -5.51 -5.27 -3.61
CA LEU A 104 -5.88 -4.40 -2.49
C LEU A 104 -6.45 -3.07 -2.98
N ILE A 105 -5.75 -2.38 -3.89
CA ILE A 105 -6.19 -1.08 -4.42
C ILE A 105 -7.55 -1.21 -5.11
N ARG A 106 -7.72 -2.26 -5.93
CA ARG A 106 -9.00 -2.53 -6.60
C ARG A 106 -10.12 -2.85 -5.62
N ALA A 107 -9.86 -3.65 -4.59
CA ALA A 107 -10.83 -3.97 -3.55
C ALA A 107 -11.22 -2.74 -2.73
N GLY A 108 -10.25 -1.88 -2.39
CA GLY A 108 -10.51 -0.64 -1.64
C GLY A 108 -11.47 0.30 -2.35
N HIS A 109 -11.50 0.28 -3.69
CA HIS A 109 -12.45 1.07 -4.47
C HIS A 109 -13.89 0.57 -4.37
N THR A 110 -14.10 -0.69 -3.97
CA THR A 110 -15.43 -1.28 -3.75
C THR A 110 -15.89 -1.19 -2.30
N PHE A 111 -15.09 -0.64 -1.38
CA PHE A 111 -15.50 -0.47 0.01
C PHE A 111 -16.59 0.60 0.12
N GLU A 112 -17.50 0.41 1.08
CA GLU A 112 -18.52 1.41 1.43
C GLU A 112 -17.86 2.67 1.99
N GLU A 113 -16.94 2.50 2.94
CA GLU A 113 -16.02 3.54 3.41
C GLU A 113 -14.65 3.35 2.75
N ARG A 114 -14.35 4.18 1.74
CA ARG A 114 -13.10 4.08 0.99
C ARG A 114 -11.94 4.75 1.74
N PRO A 115 -10.70 4.24 1.61
CA PRO A 115 -9.50 4.98 1.98
C PRO A 115 -9.50 6.36 1.33
N LEU A 116 -9.00 7.39 2.03
CA LEU A 116 -9.07 8.77 1.52
C LEU A 116 -8.43 8.94 0.14
N LEU A 117 -7.36 8.20 -0.16
CA LEU A 117 -6.72 8.19 -1.48
C LEU A 117 -7.59 7.59 -2.61
N LEU A 118 -8.64 6.85 -2.27
CA LEU A 118 -9.58 6.24 -3.23
C LEU A 118 -10.94 6.96 -3.26
N MET A 119 -11.08 8.05 -2.51
CA MET A 119 -12.28 8.87 -2.53
C MET A 119 -12.39 9.64 -3.84
N GLU A 120 -13.54 9.52 -4.49
CA GLU A 120 -13.86 10.25 -5.71
C GLU A 120 -14.87 11.36 -5.42
N THR A 121 -14.84 12.39 -6.25
CA THR A 121 -15.81 13.48 -6.23
C THR A 121 -16.33 13.72 -7.64
N ALA A 122 -17.35 14.58 -7.79
CA ALA A 122 -17.83 14.98 -9.12
C ALA A 122 -16.76 15.60 -10.04
N LYS A 123 -15.60 15.99 -9.49
CA LYS A 123 -14.49 16.59 -10.21
C LYS A 123 -13.21 15.75 -10.17
N SER A 124 -13.19 14.60 -9.48
CA SER A 124 -11.98 13.83 -9.31
C SER A 124 -12.29 12.35 -9.32
N HIS A 125 -11.75 11.65 -10.31
CA HIS A 125 -12.06 10.25 -10.58
C HIS A 125 -10.80 9.40 -10.63
N PHE A 126 -10.92 8.17 -10.17
CA PHE A 126 -9.87 7.18 -10.32
C PHE A 126 -9.93 6.57 -11.73
N MET A 127 -8.87 6.77 -12.51
CA MET A 127 -8.80 6.33 -13.90
C MET A 127 -8.40 4.85 -14.06
N GLY A 128 -8.24 4.13 -12.96
CA GLY A 128 -8.06 2.68 -12.94
C GLY A 128 -6.62 2.19 -13.15
N LYS A 129 -5.63 3.06 -13.41
CA LYS A 129 -4.23 2.63 -13.53
C LYS A 129 -3.54 2.61 -12.16
N ILE A 130 -2.72 1.58 -11.98
CA ILE A 130 -1.84 1.41 -10.83
C ILE A 130 -0.41 1.41 -11.38
N ILE A 131 0.38 2.38 -10.97
CA ILE A 131 1.72 2.66 -11.48
C ILE A 131 2.71 2.26 -10.40
N PHE A 132 3.74 1.49 -10.73
CA PHE A 132 4.84 1.21 -9.81
C PHE A 132 5.96 2.19 -10.13
N ARG A 133 6.32 3.04 -9.16
CA ARG A 133 7.41 4.01 -9.31
C ARG A 133 8.74 3.29 -9.55
N ASP A 134 9.64 3.89 -10.31
CA ASP A 134 11.02 3.41 -10.37
C ASP A 134 11.62 3.29 -8.96
N ALA A 135 12.31 2.18 -8.70
CA ALA A 135 12.87 1.86 -7.39
C ALA A 135 11.87 1.87 -6.21
N TRP A 136 10.58 1.58 -6.47
CA TRP A 136 9.57 1.39 -5.41
C TRP A 136 9.97 0.33 -4.37
N THR A 137 10.77 -0.66 -4.74
CA THR A 137 11.31 -1.69 -3.83
C THR A 137 12.71 -2.11 -4.24
N ASN A 138 13.42 -2.83 -3.38
CA ASN A 138 14.75 -3.35 -3.70
C ASN A 138 14.66 -4.73 -4.36
N LEU A 139 15.40 -4.91 -5.44
CA LEU A 139 15.57 -6.21 -6.09
C LEU A 139 16.73 -6.97 -5.45
N ARG A 140 16.50 -8.22 -5.07
CA ARG A 140 17.54 -9.19 -4.73
C ARG A 140 17.90 -9.94 -6.00
N GLN A 141 19.11 -9.68 -6.53
CA GLN A 141 19.64 -10.50 -7.61
C GLN A 141 19.78 -11.94 -7.12
N GLU A 142 19.25 -12.89 -7.87
CA GLU A 142 19.53 -14.29 -7.61
C GLU A 142 21.00 -14.55 -7.93
N ALA A 143 21.70 -15.25 -7.02
CA ALA A 143 23.07 -15.63 -7.28
C ALA A 143 23.08 -16.58 -8.48
N VAL A 144 23.66 -16.15 -9.60
CA VAL A 144 23.97 -17.04 -10.71
C VAL A 144 24.92 -18.09 -10.15
N SER A 145 24.43 -19.32 -10.06
CA SER A 145 25.20 -20.48 -9.63
C SER A 145 26.15 -20.93 -10.73
#